data_AF-A0A0U1DW06-F1
#
_entry.id   AF-A0A0U1DW06-F1
#
_cell.length_a   1.000
_cell.length_b   1.000
_cell.length_c   1.000
_cell.angle_alpha   90.00
_cell.angle_beta   90.00
_cell.angle_gamma   90.00
#
_symmetry.space_group_name_H-M   'P 1'
#
loop_
_entity.id
_entity.type
_entity.pdbx_description
1 polymer ?
#
loop_
_entity_poly.entity_id
_entity_poly.type
_entity_poly.pdbx_seq_one_letter_code
_entity_poly.pdbx_strand_id
1 'polypeptide(L)'
;MSEERQLLRETVAALVDKHASPEAVRAAMESERGYDEKLWALLCEQVGAAALVVPEELGGAGGELADAAVVLEELGKALVPTPLLGTTLAELALLATDDHEPLEALAEGSSIGTVAFDPEYVINGDVADVVIASTGRT
;
A
#
# COMPACT_ATOMS: atom_id res chain seq x y z
N MET A 1 -5.47 -16.56 -12.82
CA MET A 1 -5.70 -16.07 -11.44
C MET A 1 -5.99 -17.28 -10.56
N SER A 2 -5.38 -17.39 -9.38
CA SER A 2 -5.71 -18.43 -8.40
C SER A 2 -7.06 -18.13 -7.72
N GLU A 3 -7.65 -19.12 -7.06
CA GLU A 3 -8.90 -18.94 -6.29
C GLU A 3 -8.71 -17.93 -5.15
N GLU A 4 -7.57 -17.97 -4.45
CA GLU A 4 -7.22 -17.01 -3.40
C GLU A 4 -7.17 -15.57 -3.92
N ARG A 5 -6.54 -15.35 -5.08
CA ARG A 5 -6.50 -14.02 -5.72
C ARG A 5 -7.87 -13.58 -6.20
N GLN A 6 -8.74 -14.51 -6.59
CA GLN A 6 -10.12 -14.18 -6.94
C GLN A 6 -10.91 -13.72 -5.72
N LEU A 7 -10.74 -14.41 -4.58
CA LEU A 7 -11.36 -14.01 -3.32
C LEU A 7 -10.83 -12.65 -2.82
N LEU A 8 -9.52 -12.43 -2.92
CA LEU A 8 -8.88 -11.16 -2.59
C LEU A 8 -9.48 -10.02 -3.43
N ARG A 9 -9.59 -10.24 -4.75
CA ARG A 9 -10.21 -9.29 -5.68
C ARG A 9 -11.64 -8.94 -5.26
N GLU A 10 -12.47 -9.95 -5.01
CA GLU A 10 -13.87 -9.76 -4.63
C GLU A 10 -14.01 -8.99 -3.31
N THR A 11 -13.12 -9.28 -2.35
CA THR A 11 -13.09 -8.60 -1.05
C THR A 11 -12.74 -7.12 -1.20
N VAL A 12 -11.70 -6.80 -1.97
CA VAL A 12 -11.30 -5.40 -2.23
C VAL A 12 -12.37 -4.68 -3.03
N ALA A 13 -12.93 -5.30 -4.07
CA ALA A 13 -14.01 -4.70 -4.86
C ALA A 13 -15.23 -4.35 -3.98
N ALA A 14 -15.63 -5.23 -3.05
CA ALA A 14 -16.73 -4.96 -2.14
C ALA A 14 -16.44 -3.79 -1.17
N LEU A 15 -15.19 -3.64 -0.70
CA LEU A 15 -14.79 -2.49 0.11
C LEU A 15 -14.82 -1.19 -0.70
N VAL A 16 -14.28 -1.21 -1.92
CA VAL A 16 -14.28 -0.07 -2.84
C VAL A 16 -15.71 0.36 -3.16
N ASP A 17 -16.59 -0.56 -3.54
CA ASP A 17 -18.00 -0.26 -3.85
C ASP A 17 -18.74 0.38 -2.67
N LYS A 18 -18.38 0.00 -1.44
CA LYS A 18 -19.03 0.50 -0.22
C LYS A 18 -18.48 1.84 0.24
N HIS A 19 -17.19 2.12 0.03
CA HIS A 19 -16.48 3.23 0.68
C HIS A 19 -15.94 4.28 -0.29
N ALA A 20 -15.76 3.97 -1.57
CA ALA A 20 -15.09 4.84 -2.54
C ALA A 20 -16.03 5.31 -3.66
N SER A 21 -17.16 5.93 -3.29
CA SER A 21 -17.98 6.64 -4.28
C SER A 21 -17.16 7.77 -4.94
N PRO A 22 -17.52 8.24 -6.14
CA PRO A 22 -16.82 9.35 -6.79
C PRO A 22 -16.74 10.64 -5.94
N GLU A 23 -17.72 10.87 -5.07
CA GLU A 23 -17.72 11.99 -4.11
C GLU A 23 -16.75 11.71 -2.96
N ALA A 24 -16.73 10.49 -2.42
CA ALA A 24 -15.81 10.10 -1.36
C ALA A 24 -14.34 10.13 -1.83
N VAL A 25 -14.07 9.64 -3.04
CA VAL A 25 -12.74 9.73 -3.67
C VAL A 25 -12.28 11.17 -3.79
N ARG A 26 -13.14 12.08 -4.27
CA ARG A 26 -12.81 13.50 -4.36
C ARG A 26 -12.57 14.14 -3.00
N ALA A 27 -13.40 13.81 -2.00
CA ALA A 27 -13.21 14.29 -0.64
C ALA A 27 -11.89 13.79 -0.03
N ALA A 28 -11.50 12.54 -0.32
CA ALA A 28 -10.23 11.97 0.12
C ALA A 28 -9.03 12.68 -0.53
N MET A 29 -9.10 13.00 -1.82
CA MET A 29 -8.05 13.77 -2.52
C MET A 29 -7.88 15.18 -1.95
N GLU A 30 -8.94 15.79 -1.43
CA GLU A 30 -8.93 17.12 -0.81
C GLU A 30 -8.60 17.08 0.69
N SER A 31 -8.41 15.89 1.27
CA SER A 31 -8.06 15.74 2.68
C SER A 31 -6.62 16.18 2.95
N GLU A 32 -6.30 16.47 4.21
CA GLU A 32 -4.94 16.86 4.61
C GLU A 32 -3.89 15.80 4.27
N ARG A 33 -4.28 14.52 4.33
CA ARG A 33 -3.42 13.37 4.02
C ARG A 33 -3.48 12.97 2.54
N GLY A 34 -4.41 13.51 1.76
CA GLY A 34 -4.62 13.14 0.35
C GLY A 34 -5.25 11.76 0.14
N TYR A 35 -5.65 11.06 1.21
CA TYR A 35 -6.40 9.80 1.18
C TYR A 35 -7.44 9.73 2.31
N ASP A 36 -8.32 8.72 2.28
CA ASP A 36 -9.27 8.43 3.37
C ASP A 36 -8.58 7.48 4.37
N GLU A 37 -8.21 8.01 5.53
CA GLU A 37 -7.55 7.26 6.61
C GLU A 37 -8.38 6.10 7.14
N LYS A 38 -9.72 6.20 7.12
CA LYS A 38 -10.59 5.10 7.55
C LYS A 38 -10.61 3.99 6.53
N LEU A 39 -10.64 4.32 5.24
CA LEU A 39 -10.55 3.31 4.19
C LEU A 39 -9.18 2.64 4.20
N TRP A 40 -8.11 3.39 4.45
CA TRP A 40 -6.77 2.83 4.62
C TRP A 40 -6.72 1.82 5.78
N ALA A 41 -7.24 2.18 6.96
CA ALA A 41 -7.31 1.26 8.09
C ALA A 41 -8.13 0.01 7.76
N LEU A 42 -9.27 0.13 7.07
CA LEU A 42 -10.08 -1.00 6.65
C LEU A 42 -9.34 -1.94 5.67
N LEU A 43 -8.57 -1.38 4.73
CA LEU A 43 -7.74 -2.17 3.81
C LEU A 43 -6.64 -2.93 4.58
N CYS A 44 -6.02 -2.32 5.58
CA CYS A 44 -5.00 -2.98 6.39
C CYS A 44 -5.62 -4.08 7.26
N GLU A 45 -6.70 -3.78 7.99
CA GLU A 45 -7.31 -4.70 8.96
C GLU A 45 -8.09 -5.86 8.31
N GLN A 46 -8.81 -5.61 7.21
CA GLN A 46 -9.70 -6.61 6.61
C GLN A 46 -9.05 -7.37 5.45
N VAL A 47 -8.11 -6.74 4.74
CA VAL A 47 -7.46 -7.33 3.57
C VAL A 47 -6.01 -7.72 3.87
N GLY A 48 -5.37 -7.08 4.87
CA GLY A 48 -3.93 -7.19 5.06
C GLY A 48 -3.17 -6.49 3.94
N ALA A 49 -3.74 -5.46 3.32
CA ALA A 49 -3.23 -4.89 2.07
C ALA A 49 -1.75 -4.45 2.16
N ALA A 50 -1.36 -3.82 3.28
CA ALA A 50 0.01 -3.38 3.53
C ALA A 50 0.95 -4.53 3.93
N ALA A 51 0.44 -5.68 4.37
CA ALA A 51 1.25 -6.81 4.80
C ALA A 51 1.57 -7.79 3.66
N LEU A 52 0.96 -7.63 2.47
CA LEU A 52 0.90 -8.68 1.45
C LEU A 52 2.26 -9.19 0.97
N VAL A 53 3.25 -8.31 0.76
CA VAL A 53 4.56 -8.71 0.24
C VAL A 53 5.61 -8.96 1.34
N VAL A 54 5.24 -8.71 2.60
CA VAL A 54 6.12 -8.87 3.75
C VAL A 54 6.03 -10.34 4.23
N PRO A 55 7.17 -11.03 4.48
CA PRO A 55 7.17 -12.37 5.05
C PRO A 55 6.51 -12.44 6.43
N GLU A 56 5.91 -13.59 6.77
CA GLU A 56 5.24 -13.79 8.07
C GLU A 56 6.20 -13.59 9.26
N GLU A 57 7.46 -14.01 9.12
CA GLU A 57 8.49 -13.83 10.15
C GLU A 57 8.87 -12.37 10.41
N LEU A 58 8.48 -11.46 9.52
CA LEU A 58 8.66 -10.01 9.64
C LEU A 58 7.33 -9.27 9.89
N GLY A 59 6.29 -10.00 10.31
CA GLY A 59 4.97 -9.42 10.64
C GLY A 59 4.03 -9.25 9.45
N GLY A 60 4.37 -9.82 8.29
CA GLY A 60 3.56 -9.73 7.08
C GLY A 60 2.61 -10.90 6.84
N ALA A 61 2.06 -10.97 5.63
CA ALA A 61 1.12 -12.00 5.18
C ALA A 61 1.76 -13.08 4.28
N GLY A 62 3.05 -12.93 3.92
CA GLY A 62 3.80 -13.93 3.14
C GLY A 62 3.30 -14.14 1.71
N GLY A 63 2.55 -13.19 1.15
CA GLY A 63 2.04 -13.23 -0.22
C GLY A 63 3.09 -12.84 -1.27
N GLU A 64 2.68 -12.87 -2.52
CA GLU A 64 3.52 -12.48 -3.66
C GLU A 64 3.17 -11.07 -4.15
N LEU A 65 4.06 -10.45 -4.93
CA LEU A 65 3.78 -9.19 -5.61
C LEU A 65 2.51 -9.25 -6.47
N ALA A 66 2.17 -10.42 -7.01
CA ALA A 66 0.94 -10.62 -7.77
C ALA A 66 -0.33 -10.45 -6.91
N ASP A 67 -0.26 -10.70 -5.60
CA ASP A 67 -1.37 -10.50 -4.67
C ASP A 67 -1.57 -9.00 -4.39
N ALA A 68 -0.49 -8.27 -4.11
CA ALA A 68 -0.54 -6.81 -4.00
C ALA A 68 -1.03 -6.14 -5.29
N ALA A 69 -0.62 -6.65 -6.45
CA ALA A 69 -1.07 -6.16 -7.75
C ALA A 69 -2.59 -6.29 -7.94
N VAL A 70 -3.22 -7.35 -7.41
CA VAL A 70 -4.68 -7.52 -7.46
C VAL A 70 -5.39 -6.42 -6.66
N VAL A 71 -4.89 -6.12 -5.46
CA VAL A 71 -5.45 -5.05 -4.61
C VAL A 71 -5.29 -3.69 -5.31
N LEU A 72 -4.10 -3.39 -5.81
CA LEU A 72 -3.81 -2.15 -6.53
C LEU A 72 -4.66 -2.00 -7.80
N GLU A 73 -4.94 -3.08 -8.52
CA GLU A 73 -5.80 -3.07 -9.71
C GLU A 73 -7.24 -2.68 -9.34
N GLU A 74 -7.81 -3.26 -8.28
CA GLU A 74 -9.17 -2.91 -7.84
C GLU A 74 -9.27 -1.48 -7.32
N LEU A 75 -8.29 -1.02 -6.53
CA LEU A 75 -8.22 0.38 -6.09
C LEU A 75 -8.10 1.33 -7.30
N GLY A 76 -7.30 0.96 -8.30
CA GLY A 76 -7.10 1.74 -9.51
C GLY A 76 -8.36 1.89 -10.37
N LYS A 77 -9.25 0.88 -10.41
CA LYS A 77 -10.52 0.96 -11.16
C LYS A 77 -11.44 2.08 -10.69
N ALA A 78 -11.42 2.38 -9.39
CA ALA A 78 -12.20 3.45 -8.78
C ALA A 78 -11.36 4.71 -8.48
N LEU A 79 -10.08 4.75 -8.89
CA LEU A 79 -9.14 5.82 -8.61
C LEU A 79 -9.02 6.13 -7.10
N VAL A 80 -9.07 5.10 -6.26
CA VAL A 80 -9.01 5.27 -4.80
C VAL A 80 -7.63 5.79 -4.40
N PRO A 81 -7.51 6.99 -3.82
CA PRO A 81 -6.23 7.46 -3.31
C PRO A 81 -5.86 6.65 -2.08
N THR A 82 -4.68 6.02 -2.10
CA THR A 82 -4.13 5.25 -0.98
C THR A 82 -2.61 5.33 -0.97
N PRO A 83 -1.96 5.13 0.18
CA PRO A 83 -0.50 5.05 0.24
C PRO A 83 0.08 3.73 -0.29
N LEU A 84 -0.76 2.74 -0.61
CA LEU A 84 -0.39 1.34 -0.79
C LEU A 84 0.77 1.12 -1.78
N LEU A 85 0.73 1.74 -2.96
CA LEU A 85 1.77 1.52 -3.97
C LEU A 85 3.16 1.95 -3.47
N GLY A 86 3.23 3.11 -2.82
CA GLY A 86 4.49 3.61 -2.24
C GLY A 86 5.00 2.68 -1.14
N THR A 87 4.10 2.28 -0.23
CA THR A 87 4.43 1.39 0.88
C THR A 87 4.91 0.03 0.39
N THR A 88 4.22 -0.59 -0.58
CA THR A 88 4.64 -1.85 -1.20
C THR A 88 6.02 -1.74 -1.86
N LEU A 89 6.32 -0.63 -2.55
CA LEU A 89 7.65 -0.43 -3.13
C LEU A 89 8.73 -0.30 -2.04
N ALA A 90 8.40 0.37 -0.93
CA ALA A 90 9.33 0.51 0.19
C ALA A 90 9.60 -0.83 0.88
N GLU A 91 8.56 -1.64 1.10
CA GLU A 91 8.69 -2.99 1.65
C GLU A 91 9.60 -3.86 0.79
N LEU A 92 9.37 -3.90 -0.53
CA LEU A 92 10.20 -4.66 -1.46
C LEU A 92 11.66 -4.19 -1.45
N ALA A 93 11.89 -2.88 -1.30
CA ALA A 93 13.24 -2.33 -1.22
C ALA A 93 13.93 -2.74 0.10
N LEU A 94 13.23 -2.68 1.25
CA LEU A 94 13.77 -3.11 2.56
C LEU A 94 14.10 -4.60 2.57
N LEU A 95 13.24 -5.43 1.98
CA LEU A 95 13.44 -6.88 1.85
C LEU A 95 14.68 -7.25 1.01
N ALA A 96 15.16 -6.33 0.18
CA ALA A 96 16.42 -6.49 -0.56
C ALA A 96 17.67 -6.06 0.23
N THR A 97 17.49 -5.61 1.47
CA THR A 97 18.55 -5.18 2.39
C THR A 97 18.56 -6.02 3.66
N ASP A 98 19.50 -5.74 4.56
CA ASP A 98 19.55 -6.33 5.91
C ASP A 98 18.80 -5.46 6.95
N ASP A 99 18.24 -4.31 6.56
CA ASP A 99 17.50 -3.40 7.44
C ASP A 99 16.00 -3.65 7.31
N HIS A 100 15.47 -4.43 8.26
CA HIS A 100 14.06 -4.84 8.30
C HIS A 100 13.27 -4.12 9.40
N GLU A 101 13.91 -3.22 10.16
CA GLU A 101 13.27 -2.52 11.30
C GLU A 101 11.93 -1.85 10.91
N PRO A 102 11.79 -1.20 9.74
CA PRO A 102 10.54 -0.51 9.42
C PRO A 102 9.40 -1.45 8.98
N LEU A 103 9.68 -2.71 8.63
CA LEU A 103 8.71 -3.59 7.94
C LEU A 103 7.48 -3.91 8.79
N GLU A 104 7.63 -4.07 10.11
CA GLU A 104 6.50 -4.38 10.99
C GLU A 104 5.46 -3.23 10.98
N ALA A 105 5.91 -1.99 11.15
CA ALA A 105 5.02 -0.83 11.13
C ALA A 105 4.39 -0.55 9.76
N LEU A 106 5.13 -0.85 8.67
CA LEU A 106 4.61 -0.76 7.31
C LEU A 106 3.52 -1.83 7.08
N ALA A 107 3.77 -3.09 7.47
CA ALA A 107 2.85 -4.20 7.33
C ALA A 107 1.55 -4.00 8.12
N GLU A 108 1.63 -3.40 9.32
CA GLU A 108 0.47 -3.01 10.12
C GLU A 108 -0.35 -1.86 9.49
N GLY A 109 0.25 -1.10 8.56
CA GLY A 109 -0.32 0.12 8.00
C GLY A 109 -0.32 1.31 8.95
N SER A 110 0.43 1.23 10.07
CA SER A 110 0.62 2.31 11.05
C SER A 110 1.70 3.31 10.62
N SER A 111 2.54 2.92 9.66
CA SER A 111 3.55 3.75 8.99
C SER A 111 3.35 3.72 7.47
N ILE A 112 3.73 4.80 6.78
CA ILE A 112 3.69 4.88 5.32
C ILE A 112 5.11 4.89 4.75
N GLY A 113 5.34 4.01 3.77
CA GLY A 113 6.60 3.90 3.06
C GLY A 113 6.55 4.54 1.68
N THR A 114 7.72 4.95 1.19
CA THR A 114 7.91 5.28 -0.23
C THR A 114 9.34 5.07 -0.69
N VAL A 115 9.52 5.03 -2.01
CA VAL A 115 10.84 5.01 -2.65
C VAL A 115 11.03 6.30 -3.44
N ALA A 116 12.07 7.05 -3.09
CA ALA A 116 12.51 8.24 -3.81
C ALA A 116 13.53 7.84 -4.90
N PHE A 117 13.05 7.70 -6.14
CA PHE A 117 13.92 7.52 -7.32
C PHE A 117 14.48 8.85 -7.83
N ASP A 118 13.72 9.91 -7.64
CA ASP A 118 14.06 11.29 -7.99
C ASP A 118 13.67 12.19 -6.80
N PRO A 119 14.55 13.12 -6.38
CA PRO A 119 14.29 13.95 -5.21
C PRO A 119 13.23 15.04 -5.44
N GLU A 120 12.88 15.37 -6.69
CA GLU A 120 11.86 16.38 -6.99
C GLU A 120 10.44 15.79 -6.94
N TYR A 121 10.27 14.49 -7.22
CA TYR A 121 8.96 13.86 -7.24
C TYR A 121 8.96 12.49 -6.55
N VAL A 122 8.43 12.47 -5.33
CA VAL A 122 8.31 11.27 -4.50
C VAL A 122 6.84 10.95 -4.27
N ILE A 123 6.42 9.74 -4.66
CA ILE A 123 5.05 9.26 -4.45
C ILE A 123 4.75 9.30 -2.95
N ASN A 124 3.65 9.96 -2.56
CA ASN A 124 3.25 10.11 -1.15
C ASN A 124 4.34 10.70 -0.24
N GLY A 125 5.33 11.42 -0.79
CA GLY A 125 6.47 11.93 -0.03
C GLY A 125 6.10 12.99 1.02
N ASP A 126 4.92 13.58 0.91
CA ASP A 126 4.32 14.51 1.87
C ASP A 126 3.73 13.82 3.10
N VAL A 127 3.41 12.53 3.01
CA VAL A 127 2.78 11.74 4.09
C VAL A 127 3.61 10.53 4.54
N ALA A 128 4.69 10.19 3.85
CA ALA A 128 5.54 9.06 4.16
C ALA A 128 6.38 9.27 5.43
N ASP A 129 6.36 8.26 6.30
CA ASP A 129 7.17 8.18 7.51
C ASP A 129 8.54 7.54 7.21
N VAL A 130 8.57 6.63 6.22
CA VAL A 130 9.77 5.91 5.77
C VAL A 130 10.05 6.22 4.31
N VAL A 131 11.20 6.85 4.03
CA VAL A 131 11.61 7.21 2.67
C VAL A 131 12.91 6.49 2.32
N ILE A 132 12.87 5.64 1.30
CA ILE A 132 14.04 4.92 0.80
C ILE A 132 14.54 5.61 -0.46
N ALA A 133 15.74 6.19 -0.41
CA ALA A 133 16.31 6.90 -1.54
C ALA A 133 17.23 5.99 -2.37
N SER A 134 17.02 5.94 -3.69
CA SER A 134 17.98 5.32 -4.59
C SER A 134 19.21 6.22 -4.75
N THR A 135 20.41 5.67 -4.47
CA THR A 135 21.67 6.41 -4.61
C THR A 135 22.28 6.32 -6.02
N GLY A 136 21.56 5.71 -6.98
CA GLY A 136 21.91 5.73 -8.41
C GLY A 136 23.12 4.89 -8.81
N ARG A 137 23.48 3.84 -8.06
CA ARG A 137 24.54 2.91 -8.45
C ARG A 137 23.95 1.57 -8.90
N THR A 138 23.93 1.34 -10.20
CA THR A 138 23.77 0.01 -10.82
C THR A 138 25.10 -0.69 -10.94
#